data_AF-A0A0C2HN30-F1
#
_entry.id   AF-A0A0C2HN30-F1
#
_cell.length_a   1.000
_cell.length_b   1.000
_cell.length_c   1.000
_cell.angle_alpha   90.00
_cell.angle_beta   90.00
_cell.angle_gamma   90.00
#
_symmetry.space_group_name_H-M   'P 1'
#
loop_
_entity.id
_entity.type
_entity.pdbx_description
1 polymer ?
#
loop_
_entity_poly.entity_id
_entity_poly.type
_entity_poly.pdbx_seq_one_letter_code
_entity_poly.pdbx_strand_id
1 'polypeptide(L)'
;MKRLIAGFAAVAVIAAAAYAFAAAADVYTYEARNGNVTFEHQAHVDYVGGDCAKCHTDGIGPIDVTKDWAHETCTGCHKEMGAPARCNDCHKK
;
A
#
# COMPACT_ATOMS: atom_id res chain seq x y z
N MET A 1 3.36 -42.67 12.42
CA MET A 1 2.27 -41.99 11.67
C MET A 1 1.67 -40.80 12.42
N LYS A 2 1.23 -40.91 13.69
CA LYS A 2 0.69 -39.76 14.46
C LYS A 2 1.66 -38.58 14.63
N ARG A 3 2.97 -38.85 14.75
CA ARG A 3 4.02 -37.82 14.84
C ARG A 3 4.29 -37.07 13.53
N LEU A 4 3.99 -37.68 12.39
CA LEU A 4 4.19 -37.08 11.06
C LEU A 4 3.02 -36.16 10.68
N ILE A 5 1.79 -36.49 11.13
CA ILE A 5 0.59 -35.66 10.93
C ILE A 5 0.64 -34.40 11.80
N ALA A 6 1.15 -34.50 13.03
CA ALA A 6 1.33 -33.34 13.91
C ALA A 6 2.36 -32.33 13.36
N GLY A 7 3.40 -32.80 12.65
CA GLY A 7 4.40 -31.93 12.01
C GLY A 7 3.85 -31.16 10.82
N PHE A 8 3.04 -31.78 9.97
CA PHE A 8 2.42 -31.10 8.82
C PHE A 8 1.36 -30.08 9.23
N ALA A 9 0.56 -30.38 10.26
CA ALA A 9 -0.43 -29.44 10.80
C ALA A 9 0.24 -28.21 11.44
N ALA A 10 1.37 -28.38 12.14
CA ALA A 10 2.11 -27.27 12.74
C ALA A 10 2.73 -26.35 11.66
N VAL A 11 3.26 -26.91 10.57
CA VAL A 11 3.85 -26.13 9.46
C VAL A 11 2.78 -25.33 8.69
N ALA A 12 1.60 -25.90 8.46
CA ALA A 12 0.50 -25.20 7.80
C ALA A 12 -0.05 -24.01 8.62
N VAL A 13 -0.09 -24.14 9.95
CA VAL A 13 -0.53 -23.06 10.85
C VAL A 13 0.50 -21.93 10.93
N ILE A 14 1.80 -22.24 10.89
CA ILE A 14 2.87 -21.23 10.90
C ILE A 14 2.90 -20.44 9.58
N ALA A 15 2.69 -21.10 8.44
CA ALA A 15 2.61 -20.43 7.15
C ALA A 15 1.40 -19.49 7.04
N ALA A 16 0.25 -19.87 7.61
CA ALA A 16 -0.95 -19.03 7.65
C ALA A 16 -0.76 -17.79 8.56
N ALA A 17 -0.07 -17.95 9.69
CA ALA A 17 0.22 -16.85 10.60
C ALA A 17 1.20 -15.82 9.97
N ALA A 18 2.18 -16.27 9.19
CA ALA A 18 3.08 -15.36 8.47
C ALA A 18 2.37 -14.50 7.41
N TYR A 19 1.35 -15.06 6.74
CA TYR A 19 0.52 -14.33 5.77
C TYR A 19 -0.34 -13.24 6.43
N ALA A 20 -0.84 -13.49 7.65
CA ALA A 20 -1.71 -12.55 8.35
C ALA A 20 -1.00 -11.27 8.84
N PHE A 21 0.33 -11.32 9.06
CA PHE A 21 1.11 -10.15 9.47
C PHE A 21 1.51 -9.23 8.30
N ALA A 22 1.59 -9.75 7.07
CA ALA A 22 1.87 -8.93 5.89
C ALA A 22 0.67 -8.05 5.47
N ALA A 23 -0.56 -8.46 5.83
CA ALA A 23 -1.79 -7.76 5.47
C ALA A 23 -2.18 -6.60 6.43
N ALA A 24 -1.39 -6.33 7.46
CA ALA A 24 -1.84 -5.51 8.59
C ALA A 24 -1.61 -3.99 8.46
N ALA A 25 -0.99 -3.49 7.37
CA ALA A 25 -0.81 -2.05 7.16
C ALA A 25 -0.73 -1.65 5.68
N ASP A 26 -1.80 -1.91 4.93
CA ASP A 26 -1.95 -1.40 3.54
C ASP A 26 -2.64 -0.04 3.47
N VAL A 27 -2.91 0.59 4.62
CA VAL A 27 -3.51 1.92 4.70
C VAL A 27 -2.55 2.86 5.41
N TYR A 28 -2.10 3.88 4.69
CA TYR A 28 -1.21 4.91 5.20
C TYR A 28 -2.00 6.21 5.41
N THR A 29 -1.69 6.93 6.48
CA THR A 29 -2.22 8.28 6.69
C THR A 29 -1.05 9.27 6.67
N TYR A 30 -1.12 10.22 5.75
CA TYR A 30 -0.18 11.34 5.66
C TYR A 30 -0.82 12.56 6.31
N GLU A 31 -0.25 13.01 7.42
CA GLU A 31 -0.71 14.23 8.08
C GLU A 31 -0.31 15.46 7.26
N ALA A 32 -1.28 16.34 7.03
CA ALA A 32 -1.03 17.59 6.32
C ALA A 32 -1.89 18.71 6.86
N ARG A 33 -1.35 19.94 6.84
CA ARG A 33 -2.03 21.14 7.38
C ARG A 33 -3.39 21.42 6.74
N ASN A 34 -3.58 20.99 5.49
CA ASN A 34 -4.80 21.18 4.71
C ASN A 34 -5.80 20.02 4.83
N GLY A 35 -5.52 19.02 5.66
CA GLY A 35 -6.33 17.82 5.84
C GLY A 35 -5.48 16.57 5.62
N ASN A 36 -5.70 15.55 6.42
CA ASN A 36 -4.98 14.29 6.29
C ASN A 36 -5.35 13.60 4.98
N VAL A 37 -4.39 12.87 4.42
CA VAL A 37 -4.58 12.06 3.22
C VAL A 37 -4.46 10.60 3.61
N THR A 38 -5.52 9.84 3.39
CA THR A 38 -5.51 8.38 3.52
C THR A 38 -5.14 7.76 2.19
N PHE A 39 -4.15 6.88 2.19
CA PHE A 39 -3.64 6.17 1.03
C PHE A 39 -3.78 4.67 1.23
N GLU A 40 -4.70 4.08 0.46
CA GLU A 40 -4.93 2.63 0.38
C GLU A 40 -3.91 2.03 -0.61
N HIS A 41 -2.76 1.61 -0.11
CA HIS A 41 -1.65 1.11 -0.91
C HIS A 41 -2.01 -0.14 -1.71
N GLN A 42 -2.66 -1.13 -1.08
CA GLN A 42 -3.06 -2.35 -1.78
C GLN A 42 -4.05 -2.05 -2.92
N ALA A 43 -4.99 -1.11 -2.73
CA ALA A 43 -5.90 -0.70 -3.79
C ALA A 43 -5.15 -0.10 -5.00
N HIS A 44 -4.06 0.64 -4.76
CA HIS A 44 -3.22 1.16 -5.83
C HIS A 44 -2.39 0.05 -6.49
N VAL A 45 -1.84 -0.88 -5.71
CA VAL A 45 -1.13 -2.06 -6.23
C VAL A 45 -2.03 -2.87 -7.17
N ASP A 46 -3.26 -3.13 -6.76
CA ASP A 46 -4.25 -3.84 -7.56
C ASP A 46 -4.58 -3.07 -8.85
N TYR A 47 -4.73 -1.75 -8.75
CA TYR A 47 -5.01 -0.88 -9.90
C TYR A 47 -3.88 -0.88 -10.94
N VAL A 48 -2.62 -0.86 -10.49
CA VAL A 48 -1.45 -0.91 -11.38
C VAL A 48 -1.06 -2.35 -11.77
N GLY A 49 -1.87 -3.35 -11.43
CA GLY A 49 -1.63 -4.75 -11.76
C GLY A 49 -0.37 -5.34 -11.15
N GLY A 50 0.03 -4.85 -9.97
CA GLY A 50 1.25 -5.26 -9.29
C GLY A 50 2.54 -4.64 -9.84
N ASP A 51 2.45 -3.65 -10.73
CA ASP A 51 3.62 -2.91 -11.19
C ASP A 51 4.13 -1.94 -10.10
N CYS A 52 4.91 -2.48 -9.17
CA CYS A 52 5.48 -1.73 -8.05
C CYS A 52 6.37 -0.56 -8.50
N ALA A 53 6.96 -0.64 -9.70
CA ALA A 53 7.86 0.38 -10.23
C ALA A 53 7.12 1.68 -10.61
N LYS A 54 5.79 1.67 -10.66
CA LYS A 54 4.98 2.89 -10.83
C LYS A 54 5.16 3.90 -9.70
N CYS A 55 5.53 3.44 -8.50
CA CYS A 55 5.78 4.30 -7.35
C CYS A 55 7.18 4.12 -6.76
N HIS A 56 7.74 2.91 -6.79
CA HIS A 56 9.04 2.56 -6.22
C HIS A 56 10.15 2.55 -7.28
N THR A 57 10.72 3.72 -7.58
CA THR A 57 11.79 3.85 -8.58
C THR A 57 13.16 3.41 -8.06
N ASP A 58 13.40 3.51 -6.75
CA ASP A 58 14.68 3.21 -6.11
C ASP A 58 14.65 1.91 -5.30
N GLY A 59 13.78 0.97 -5.71
CA GLY A 59 13.55 -0.31 -5.04
C GLY A 59 12.37 -0.28 -4.07
N ILE A 60 11.95 -1.49 -3.65
CA ILE A 60 10.81 -1.66 -2.76
C ILE A 60 11.22 -1.31 -1.32
N GLY A 61 10.58 -0.30 -0.76
CA GLY A 61 10.87 0.20 0.57
C GLY A 61 10.12 1.49 0.89
N PRO A 62 10.33 2.08 2.07
CA PRO A 62 9.69 3.33 2.45
C PRO A 62 10.01 4.45 1.45
N ILE A 63 8.99 5.18 1.05
CA ILE A 63 9.13 6.40 0.24
C ILE A 63 9.01 7.60 1.16
N ASP A 64 9.89 8.59 1.00
CA ASP A 64 9.74 9.88 1.66
C ASP A 64 8.66 10.70 0.95
N VAL A 65 7.42 10.62 1.46
CA VAL A 65 6.26 11.28 0.88
C VAL A 65 6.25 12.76 1.28
N THR A 66 6.95 13.57 0.49
CA THR A 66 6.91 15.03 0.59
C THR A 66 5.75 15.64 -0.20
N LYS A 67 5.41 16.91 0.06
CA LYS A 67 4.39 17.65 -0.69
C LYS A 67 4.65 17.61 -2.21
N ASP A 68 5.89 17.86 -2.60
CA ASP A 68 6.24 17.98 -4.02
C ASP A 68 6.20 16.61 -4.69
N TRP A 69 6.79 15.60 -4.04
CA TRP A 69 6.74 14.23 -4.53
C TRP A 69 5.31 13.69 -4.68
N ALA A 70 4.42 13.98 -3.72
CA ALA A 70 3.03 13.49 -3.76
C ALA A 70 2.19 14.21 -4.85
N HIS A 71 2.38 15.51 -5.03
CA HIS A 71 1.67 16.25 -6.09
C HIS A 71 2.24 15.99 -7.49
N GLU A 72 3.47 15.51 -7.60
CA GLU A 72 4.02 15.02 -8.85
C GLU A 72 3.53 13.59 -9.14
N THR A 73 3.76 12.66 -8.22
CA THR A 73 3.50 11.22 -8.41
C THR A 73 2.01 10.90 -8.34
N CYS A 74 1.36 11.20 -7.21
CA CYS A 74 -0.05 10.81 -6.99
C CYS A 74 -0.97 11.59 -7.93
N THR A 75 -0.82 12.92 -7.98
CA THR A 75 -1.69 13.75 -8.83
C THR A 75 -1.36 13.61 -10.32
N GLY A 76 -0.09 13.35 -10.68
CA GLY A 76 0.31 13.09 -12.06
C GLY A 76 -0.40 11.87 -12.63
N CYS A 77 -0.25 10.72 -11.96
CA CYS A 77 -0.94 9.48 -12.34
C CYS A 77 -2.46 9.67 -12.34
N HIS A 78 -3.03 10.33 -11.33
CA HIS A 78 -4.48 10.54 -11.28
C HIS A 78 -5.01 11.39 -12.45
N LYS A 79 -4.27 12.41 -12.89
CA LYS A 79 -4.66 13.21 -14.06
C LYS A 79 -4.61 12.41 -15.35
N GLU A 80 -3.59 11.57 -15.51
CA GLU A 80 -3.45 10.70 -16.69
C GLU A 80 -4.57 9.66 -16.76
N MET A 81 -4.95 9.11 -15.61
CA MET A 81 -5.92 8.00 -15.51
C MET A 81 -7.37 8.46 -15.27
N GLY A 82 -7.62 9.77 -15.16
CA GLY A 82 -8.95 10.32 -14.86
C GLY A 82 -9.42 10.02 -13.43
N ALA A 83 -8.51 9.80 -12.49
CA ALA A 83 -8.76 9.57 -11.08
C ALA A 83 -8.83 10.90 -10.29
N PRO A 84 -9.24 10.90 -9.00
CA PRO A 84 -9.49 12.12 -8.24
C PRO A 84 -8.22 12.98 -8.07
N ALA A 85 -8.23 14.21 -8.57
CA ALA A 85 -7.06 15.07 -8.62
C ALA A 85 -7.27 16.48 -8.02
N ARG A 86 -8.44 16.74 -7.40
CA ARG A 86 -8.71 18.03 -6.73
C ARG A 86 -8.24 17.96 -5.28
N CYS A 87 -7.93 19.13 -4.71
CA CYS A 87 -7.36 19.24 -3.36
C CYS A 87 -8.16 18.45 -2.32
N ASN A 88 -9.48 18.63 -2.31
CA ASN A 88 -10.38 18.02 -1.33
C ASN A 88 -10.75 16.57 -1.69
N ASP A 89 -10.34 16.06 -2.84
CA ASP A 89 -10.53 14.65 -3.15
C ASP A 89 -9.61 13.79 -2.27
N CYS A 90 -8.39 14.28 -1.99
CA CYS A 90 -7.39 13.62 -1.14
C CYS A 90 -7.33 14.18 0.29
N HIS A 91 -7.27 15.52 0.44
CA HIS A 91 -7.12 16.15 1.76
C HIS A 91 -8.46 16.25 2.49
N LYS A 92 -8.65 15.43 3.53
CA LYS A 92 -9.84 15.40 4.36
C LYS A 92 -9.54 16.00 5.74
N LYS A 93 -10.37 16.97 6.16
CA LYS A 93 -10.31 17.58 7.49
C LYS A 93 -11.31 16.94 8.43
#